data_AF-A0A1X4HTR7-F1
#
_entry.id   AF-A0A1X4HTR7-F1
#
_cell.length_a   1.000
_cell.length_b   1.000
_cell.length_c   1.000
_cell.angle_alpha   90.00
_cell.angle_beta   90.00
_cell.angle_gamma   90.00
#
_symmetry.space_group_name_H-M   'P 1'
#
loop_
_entity.id
_entity.type
_entity.pdbx_description
1 polymer ?
#
loop_
_entity_poly.entity_id
_entity_poly.type
_entity_poly.pdbx_seq_one_letter_code
_entity_poly.pdbx_strand_id
1 'polypeptide(L)'
;ARERSAPAGRGRPAWRYRARPPQESPAREYAGLAAVLAARIARTSADPRGDALAAGEDWGRVLTDGQEPSADPREARERLLGLLGEIGFAPEADAEAREVRLPRCPFVETAREHPGVICGVHEGLARAALGALGEDSQEIELLPFAEPGACRLHLDTNPAPDADPAPGAAPVPGAGTPSDAGPAPDAGAPSGAGPVSDSGPVPDAGPVPETGPVSGAGPVPDTGPAPGAAPARQSGVEAGETP
;
A
#
# COMPACT_ATOMS: atom_id res chain seq x y z
N ALA A 1 -4.53 15.37 28.80
CA ALA A 1 -4.35 15.90 30.16
C ALA A 1 -5.69 15.86 30.89
N ARG A 2 -5.70 15.54 32.19
CA ARG A 2 -6.91 15.55 33.01
C ARG A 2 -6.84 16.68 34.03
N GLU A 3 -7.95 17.37 34.22
CA GLU A 3 -8.08 18.47 35.18
C GLU A 3 -9.40 18.32 35.93
N ARG A 4 -9.42 18.63 37.23
CA ARG A 4 -10.67 18.71 37.99
C ARG A 4 -11.31 20.05 37.72
N SER A 5 -12.59 20.04 37.35
CA SER A 5 -13.38 21.26 37.24
C SER A 5 -13.45 22.00 38.58
N ALA A 6 -13.60 23.33 38.52
CA ALA A 6 -13.86 24.11 39.72
C ALA A 6 -15.20 23.66 40.36
N PRO A 7 -15.27 23.55 41.68
CA PRO A 7 -16.50 23.17 42.38
C PRO A 7 -17.60 24.21 42.12
N ALA A 8 -18.74 23.76 41.60
CA ALA A 8 -19.93 24.59 41.39
C ALA A 8 -21.12 23.97 42.15
N GLY A 9 -21.21 24.27 43.45
CA GLY A 9 -22.28 23.79 44.33
C GLY A 9 -22.00 22.44 45.00
N ARG A 10 -23.06 21.79 45.51
CA ARG A 10 -22.98 20.50 46.21
C ARG A 10 -22.75 19.37 45.21
N GLY A 11 -21.65 18.63 45.36
CA GLY A 11 -21.30 17.47 44.55
C GLY A 11 -19.79 17.30 44.41
N ARG A 12 -19.34 16.11 43.98
CA ARG A 12 -17.93 15.87 43.66
C ARG A 12 -17.59 16.57 42.34
N PRO A 13 -16.54 17.42 42.27
CA PRO A 13 -16.17 18.09 41.03
C PRO A 13 -15.87 17.11 39.91
N ALA A 14 -16.37 17.40 38.71
CA ALA A 14 -16.20 16.55 37.53
C ALA A 14 -14.75 16.57 37.01
N TRP A 15 -14.30 15.45 36.45
CA TRP A 15 -13.06 15.39 35.68
C TRP A 15 -13.29 15.89 34.26
N ARG A 16 -12.45 16.83 33.83
CA ARG A 16 -12.37 17.29 32.44
C ARG A 16 -11.16 16.66 31.79
N TYR A 17 -11.38 16.10 30.61
CA TYR A 17 -10.33 15.54 29.78
C TYR A 17 -10.09 16.52 28.63
N ARG A 18 -8.84 16.97 28.49
CA ARG A 18 -8.38 17.73 27.33
C ARG A 18 -7.43 16.84 26.55
N ALA A 19 -7.63 16.69 25.24
CA ALA A 19 -6.61 16.11 24.38
C ALA A 19 -5.31 16.91 24.58
N ARG A 20 -4.21 16.22 24.93
CA ARG A 20 -2.91 16.91 24.87
C ARG A 20 -2.64 17.20 23.39
N PRO A 21 -2.04 18.35 23.05
CA PRO A 21 -1.49 18.48 21.72
C PRO A 21 -0.56 17.27 21.51
N PRO A 22 -0.70 16.54 20.39
CA PRO A 22 0.23 15.46 20.07
C PRO A 22 1.64 16.02 20.22
N GLN A 23 2.44 15.40 21.10
CA GLN A 23 3.86 15.73 21.21
C GLN A 23 4.53 15.48 19.86
N GLU A 24 5.73 16.03 19.64
CA GLU A 24 6.60 15.64 18.53
C GLU A 24 6.88 14.14 18.66
N SER A 25 6.00 13.35 18.06
CA SER A 25 6.13 11.92 17.96
C SER A 25 6.99 11.65 16.72
N PRO A 26 7.94 10.70 16.76
CA PRO A 26 8.68 10.28 15.58
C PRO A 26 7.76 10.03 14.35
N ALA A 27 6.54 9.53 14.58
CA ALA A 27 5.52 9.36 13.55
C ALA A 27 5.21 10.62 12.72
N ARG A 28 5.22 11.82 13.32
CA ARG A 28 4.98 13.09 12.62
C ARG A 28 6.18 13.51 11.77
N GLU A 29 7.38 13.28 12.27
CA GLU A 29 8.61 13.57 11.51
C GLU A 29 8.71 12.65 10.30
N TYR A 30 8.43 11.36 10.48
CA TYR A 30 8.37 10.39 9.37
C TYR A 30 7.25 10.71 8.38
N ALA A 31 6.08 11.15 8.86
CA ALA A 31 4.99 11.60 7.97
C ALA A 31 5.40 12.83 7.14
N GLY A 32 6.10 13.80 7.75
CA GLY A 32 6.65 14.95 7.04
C GLY A 32 7.68 14.56 5.99
N LEU A 33 8.59 13.64 6.31
CA LEU A 33 9.56 13.10 5.35
C LEU A 33 8.85 12.38 4.19
N ALA A 34 7.89 11.52 4.49
CA ALA A 34 7.10 10.81 3.48
C ALA A 34 6.35 11.80 2.57
N ALA A 35 5.83 12.90 3.11
CA ALA A 35 5.18 13.95 2.33
C ALA A 35 6.13 14.60 1.32
N VAL A 36 7.33 14.99 1.74
CA VAL A 36 8.32 15.61 0.85
C VAL A 36 8.77 14.65 -0.25
N LEU A 37 9.01 13.38 0.09
CA LEU A 37 9.40 12.35 -0.87
C LEU A 37 8.28 12.05 -1.86
N ALA A 38 7.04 11.88 -1.39
CA ALA A 38 5.89 11.65 -2.25
C ALA A 38 5.67 12.82 -3.22
N ALA A 39 5.76 14.06 -2.71
CA ALA A 39 5.65 15.25 -3.54
C ALA A 39 6.77 15.36 -4.58
N ARG A 40 7.99 14.87 -4.27
CA ARG A 40 9.09 14.81 -5.23
C ARG A 40 8.81 13.79 -6.33
N ILE A 41 8.43 12.56 -5.98
CA ILE A 41 8.09 11.50 -6.93
C ILE A 41 6.97 11.96 -7.86
N ALA A 42 5.89 12.50 -7.30
CA ALA A 42 4.74 13.00 -8.05
C ALA A 42 5.11 14.07 -9.09
N ARG A 43 6.18 14.84 -8.87
CA ARG A 43 6.63 15.89 -9.81
C ARG A 43 7.66 15.44 -10.82
N THR A 44 8.49 14.44 -10.49
CA THR A 44 9.67 14.11 -11.31
C THR A 44 9.65 12.73 -11.94
N SER A 45 8.79 11.83 -11.49
CA SER A 45 8.63 10.53 -12.14
C SER A 45 7.75 10.65 -13.38
N ALA A 46 8.07 9.85 -14.40
CA ALA A 46 7.23 9.68 -15.59
C ALA A 46 6.01 8.77 -15.32
N ASP A 47 6.11 7.89 -14.33
CA ASP A 47 5.02 7.03 -13.82
C ASP A 47 5.06 6.97 -12.28
N PRO A 48 4.53 8.00 -11.59
CA PRO A 48 4.55 8.05 -10.14
C PRO A 48 3.83 6.87 -9.45
N ARG A 49 2.82 6.27 -10.09
CA ARG A 49 2.08 5.14 -9.51
C ARG A 49 2.87 3.85 -9.67
N GLY A 50 3.44 3.60 -10.86
CA GLY A 50 4.30 2.45 -11.10
C GLY A 50 5.51 2.41 -10.16
N ASP A 51 6.21 3.54 -10.02
CA ASP A 51 7.35 3.65 -9.10
C ASP A 51 6.94 3.42 -7.64
N ALA A 52 5.77 3.92 -7.25
CA ALA A 52 5.23 3.71 -5.91
C ALA A 52 4.85 2.25 -5.64
N LEU A 53 4.23 1.57 -6.60
CA LEU A 53 3.94 0.14 -6.52
C LEU A 53 5.23 -0.66 -6.35
N ALA A 54 6.25 -0.40 -7.17
CA ALA A 54 7.54 -1.07 -7.08
C ALA A 54 8.21 -0.86 -5.70
N ALA A 55 8.20 0.37 -5.18
CA ALA A 55 8.71 0.67 -3.84
C ALA A 55 7.92 -0.04 -2.73
N GLY A 56 6.60 -0.13 -2.89
CA GLY A 56 5.74 -0.91 -2.01
C GLY A 56 6.08 -2.40 -2.02
N GLU A 57 6.31 -2.97 -3.20
CA GLU A 57 6.67 -4.38 -3.36
C GLU A 57 8.04 -4.70 -2.74
N ASP A 58 9.03 -3.81 -2.91
CA ASP A 58 10.32 -3.92 -2.23
C ASP A 58 10.15 -3.96 -0.71
N TRP A 59 9.32 -3.08 -0.17
CA TRP A 59 9.05 -3.04 1.26
C TRP A 59 8.28 -4.29 1.74
N GLY A 60 7.28 -4.74 0.97
CA GLY A 60 6.51 -5.95 1.27
C GLY A 60 7.41 -7.18 1.37
N ARG A 61 8.36 -7.36 0.44
CA ARG A 61 9.36 -8.45 0.50
C ARG A 61 10.18 -8.44 1.78
N VAL A 62 10.58 -7.26 2.25
CA VAL A 62 11.33 -7.13 3.52
C VAL A 62 10.48 -7.55 4.72
N LEU A 63 9.19 -7.19 4.73
CA LEU A 63 8.29 -7.52 5.85
C LEU A 63 7.92 -9.00 5.89
N THR A 64 7.89 -9.68 4.76
CA THR A 64 7.56 -11.11 4.67
C THR A 64 8.77 -12.02 4.55
N ASP A 65 9.98 -11.49 4.76
CA ASP A 65 11.21 -12.30 4.74
C ASP A 65 11.13 -13.45 5.76
N GLY A 66 11.49 -14.65 5.31
CA GLY A 66 11.44 -15.88 6.12
C GLY A 66 10.05 -16.38 6.51
N GLN A 67 8.96 -15.86 5.90
CA GLN A 67 7.63 -16.43 6.07
C GLN A 67 7.41 -17.62 5.14
N GLU A 68 6.83 -18.70 5.67
CA GLU A 68 6.45 -19.87 4.86
C GLU A 68 5.07 -19.64 4.22
N PRO A 69 4.92 -19.89 2.91
CA PRO A 69 3.63 -19.78 2.23
C PRO A 69 2.59 -20.74 2.83
N SER A 70 1.32 -20.35 2.78
CA SER A 70 0.20 -21.26 3.03
C SER A 70 -0.46 -21.68 1.72
N ALA A 71 -0.81 -22.96 1.63
CA ALA A 71 -1.63 -23.52 0.57
C ALA A 71 -3.12 -23.13 0.72
N ASP A 72 -3.54 -22.58 1.87
CA ASP A 72 -4.89 -22.03 2.06
C ASP A 72 -4.90 -20.52 1.71
N PRO A 73 -5.56 -20.10 0.61
CA PRO A 73 -5.63 -18.70 0.22
C PRO A 73 -6.29 -17.81 1.30
N ARG A 74 -7.25 -18.36 2.06
CA ARG A 74 -7.93 -17.63 3.13
C ARG A 74 -6.97 -17.35 4.28
N GLU A 75 -6.17 -18.34 4.67
CA GLU A 75 -5.13 -18.17 5.69
C GLU A 75 -4.07 -17.15 5.24
N ALA A 76 -3.64 -17.19 3.98
CA ALA A 76 -2.71 -16.20 3.43
C ALA A 76 -3.26 -14.76 3.53
N ARG A 77 -4.55 -14.56 3.20
CA ARG A 77 -5.22 -13.26 3.37
C ARG A 77 -5.32 -12.86 4.84
N GLU A 78 -5.72 -13.76 5.74
CA GLU A 78 -5.78 -13.47 7.18
C GLU A 78 -4.41 -13.05 7.75
N ARG A 79 -3.32 -13.69 7.32
CA ARG A 79 -1.94 -13.29 7.68
C ARG A 79 -1.57 -11.90 7.16
N LEU A 80 -1.93 -11.58 5.91
CA LEU A 80 -1.78 -10.22 5.38
C LEU A 80 -2.55 -9.19 6.23
N LEU A 81 -3.78 -9.48 6.64
CA LEU A 81 -4.56 -8.59 7.50
C LEU A 81 -3.89 -8.38 8.86
N GLY A 82 -3.28 -9.42 9.42
CA GLY A 82 -2.44 -9.33 10.63
C GLY A 82 -1.32 -8.31 10.45
N LEU A 83 -0.53 -8.46 9.37
CA LEU A 83 0.57 -7.55 9.02
C LEU A 83 0.09 -6.10 8.82
N LEU A 84 -1.00 -5.90 8.07
CA LEU A 84 -1.60 -4.57 7.87
C LEU A 84 -2.09 -3.96 9.20
N GLY A 85 -2.58 -4.79 10.12
CA GLY A 85 -2.96 -4.38 11.47
C GLY A 85 -1.77 -3.89 12.29
N GLU A 86 -0.65 -4.63 12.24
CA GLU A 86 0.60 -4.31 12.96
C GLU A 86 1.22 -2.99 12.51
N ILE A 87 1.22 -2.72 11.20
CA ILE A 87 1.73 -1.46 10.64
C ILE A 87 0.72 -0.30 10.72
N GLY A 88 -0.48 -0.55 11.25
CA GLY A 88 -1.40 0.48 11.73
C GLY A 88 -2.61 0.79 10.84
N PHE A 89 -2.91 -0.02 9.82
CA PHE A 89 -4.09 0.18 8.96
C PHE A 89 -5.41 -0.20 9.63
N ALA A 90 -5.35 -1.10 10.63
CA ALA A 90 -6.50 -1.64 11.35
C ALA A 90 -7.60 -2.20 10.41
N PRO A 91 -7.30 -3.23 9.60
CA PRO A 91 -8.23 -3.72 8.58
C PRO A 91 -9.52 -4.30 9.17
N GLU A 92 -10.61 -4.08 8.45
CA GLU A 92 -11.94 -4.62 8.72
C GLU A 92 -12.40 -5.39 7.46
N ALA A 93 -12.51 -6.71 7.53
CA ALA A 93 -12.77 -7.55 6.36
C ALA A 93 -14.11 -8.29 6.43
N ASP A 94 -14.57 -8.76 5.28
CA ASP A 94 -15.67 -9.73 5.18
C ASP A 94 -15.25 -11.14 5.63
N ALA A 95 -16.18 -12.11 5.59
CA ALA A 95 -15.93 -13.47 6.09
C ALA A 95 -14.82 -14.21 5.31
N GLU A 96 -14.66 -13.87 4.03
CA GLU A 96 -13.68 -14.46 3.10
C GLU A 96 -12.35 -13.71 3.05
N ALA A 97 -12.24 -12.60 3.79
CA ALA A 97 -11.09 -11.69 3.75
C ALA A 97 -10.77 -11.14 2.34
N ARG A 98 -11.76 -11.04 1.46
CA ARG A 98 -11.59 -10.60 0.06
C ARG A 98 -11.82 -9.11 -0.11
N GLU A 99 -12.79 -8.59 0.61
CA GLU A 99 -13.08 -7.16 0.57
C GLU A 99 -12.78 -6.52 1.92
N VAL A 100 -11.77 -5.66 1.94
CA VAL A 100 -11.15 -5.18 3.17
C VAL A 100 -11.27 -3.66 3.22
N ARG A 101 -11.87 -3.16 4.30
CA ARG A 101 -11.93 -1.74 4.63
C ARG A 101 -10.71 -1.37 5.47
N LEU A 102 -10.01 -0.32 5.07
CA LEU A 102 -8.84 0.21 5.78
C LEU A 102 -9.18 1.59 6.39
N PRO A 103 -9.68 1.65 7.63
CA PRO A 103 -10.13 2.88 8.29
C PRO A 103 -8.99 3.80 8.74
N ARG A 104 -7.75 3.32 8.73
CA ARG A 104 -6.59 4.12 9.16
C ARG A 104 -5.54 4.09 8.07
N CYS A 105 -5.02 5.26 7.75
CA CYS A 105 -3.83 5.42 6.94
C CYS A 105 -2.81 6.19 7.79
N PRO A 106 -1.62 5.62 8.07
CA PRO A 106 -0.56 6.31 8.83
C PRO A 106 -0.12 7.64 8.18
N PHE A 107 -0.41 7.83 6.90
CA PHE A 107 -0.03 8.98 6.09
C PHE A 107 -1.25 9.68 5.46
N VAL A 108 -2.39 9.71 6.16
CA VAL A 108 -3.68 10.15 5.59
C VAL A 108 -3.64 11.56 5.01
N GLU A 109 -2.94 12.51 5.64
CA GLU A 109 -2.83 13.87 5.09
C GLU A 109 -2.11 13.87 3.73
N THR A 110 -0.94 13.23 3.66
CA THR A 110 -0.18 13.10 2.41
C THR A 110 -0.92 12.31 1.35
N ALA A 111 -1.63 11.24 1.74
CA ALA A 111 -2.38 10.40 0.82
C ALA A 111 -3.52 11.16 0.13
N ARG A 112 -4.09 12.19 0.77
CA ARG A 112 -5.12 13.04 0.14
C ARG A 112 -4.53 13.94 -0.94
N GLU A 113 -3.29 14.37 -0.78
CA GLU A 113 -2.60 15.23 -1.76
C GLU A 113 -1.97 14.42 -2.90
N HIS A 114 -1.44 13.24 -2.58
CA HIS A 114 -0.70 12.38 -3.50
C HIS A 114 -1.17 10.91 -3.43
N PRO A 115 -2.44 10.62 -3.75
CA PRO A 115 -3.00 9.27 -3.61
C PRO A 115 -2.30 8.24 -4.48
N GLY A 116 -1.94 8.59 -5.73
CA GLY A 116 -1.23 7.67 -6.63
C GLY A 116 0.12 7.19 -6.10
N VAL A 117 0.79 7.99 -5.27
CA VAL A 117 2.08 7.62 -4.67
C VAL A 117 1.85 6.88 -3.35
N ILE A 118 1.16 7.49 -2.39
CA ILE A 118 1.03 6.88 -1.05
C ILE A 118 0.20 5.60 -1.09
N CYS A 119 -0.94 5.62 -1.78
CA CYS A 119 -1.76 4.43 -1.90
C CYS A 119 -1.11 3.38 -2.82
N GLY A 120 -0.35 3.81 -3.83
CA GLY A 120 0.46 2.90 -4.65
C GLY A 120 1.49 2.10 -3.83
N VAL A 121 2.20 2.75 -2.89
CA VAL A 121 3.11 2.04 -1.97
C VAL A 121 2.38 1.00 -1.14
N HIS A 122 1.21 1.33 -0.59
CA HIS A 122 0.45 0.39 0.23
C HIS A 122 -0.12 -0.79 -0.59
N GLU A 123 -0.53 -0.54 -1.84
CA GLU A 123 -0.97 -1.57 -2.78
C GLU A 123 0.18 -2.52 -3.15
N GLY A 124 1.36 -1.97 -3.48
CA GLY A 124 2.56 -2.76 -3.78
C GLY A 124 3.00 -3.63 -2.59
N LEU A 125 2.92 -3.08 -1.37
CA LEU A 125 3.16 -3.87 -0.15
C LEU A 125 2.19 -5.03 -0.03
N ALA A 126 0.88 -4.79 -0.22
CA ALA A 126 -0.11 -5.84 -0.12
C ALA A 126 0.09 -6.93 -1.19
N ARG A 127 0.46 -6.53 -2.42
CA ARG A 127 0.82 -7.44 -3.53
C ARG A 127 1.99 -8.34 -3.19
N ALA A 128 3.11 -7.75 -2.79
CA ALA A 128 4.29 -8.53 -2.44
C ALA A 128 4.06 -9.43 -1.23
N ALA A 129 3.38 -8.91 -0.20
CA ALA A 129 3.10 -9.68 1.01
C ALA A 129 2.18 -10.88 0.72
N LEU A 130 1.08 -10.70 -0.02
CA LEU A 130 0.19 -11.81 -0.35
C LEU A 130 0.87 -12.82 -1.28
N GLY A 131 1.66 -12.35 -2.25
CA GLY A 131 2.44 -13.22 -3.12
C GLY A 131 3.53 -14.03 -2.42
N ALA A 132 4.00 -13.58 -1.24
CA ALA A 132 4.91 -14.35 -0.40
C ALA A 132 4.18 -15.29 0.57
N LEU A 133 2.99 -14.90 1.03
CA LEU A 133 2.21 -15.65 2.02
C LEU A 133 1.32 -16.74 1.44
N GLY A 134 1.00 -16.69 0.14
CA GLY A 134 0.20 -17.68 -0.57
C GLY A 134 0.97 -18.36 -1.71
N GLU A 135 0.49 -19.54 -2.13
CA GLU A 135 1.06 -20.26 -3.28
C GLU A 135 0.57 -19.73 -4.63
N ASP A 136 -0.63 -19.14 -4.67
CA ASP A 136 -1.27 -18.61 -5.87
C ASP A 136 -1.15 -17.08 -5.99
N SER A 137 -0.89 -16.61 -7.21
CA SER A 137 -0.94 -15.18 -7.53
C SER A 137 -2.38 -14.67 -7.52
N GLN A 138 -2.69 -13.76 -6.60
CA GLN A 138 -3.98 -13.09 -6.52
C GLN A 138 -3.83 -11.66 -7.05
N GLU A 139 -4.79 -11.19 -7.84
CA GLU A 139 -4.86 -9.77 -8.15
C GLU A 139 -5.30 -8.97 -6.93
N ILE A 140 -4.66 -7.82 -6.74
CA ILE A 140 -4.89 -6.92 -5.61
C ILE A 140 -5.01 -5.50 -6.13
N GLU A 141 -6.10 -4.85 -5.72
CA GLU A 141 -6.37 -3.44 -6.01
C GLU A 141 -6.69 -2.68 -4.72
N LEU A 142 -6.07 -1.51 -4.56
CA LEU A 142 -6.39 -0.57 -3.49
C LEU A 142 -7.08 0.67 -4.07
N LEU A 143 -8.32 0.89 -3.67
CA LEU A 143 -9.13 2.05 -4.01
C LEU A 143 -9.01 3.11 -2.90
N PRO A 144 -8.31 4.25 -3.16
CA PRO A 144 -8.13 5.29 -2.16
C PRO A 144 -9.45 5.98 -1.83
N PHE A 145 -9.76 6.12 -0.53
CA PHE A 145 -10.91 6.90 -0.04
C PHE A 145 -12.26 6.52 -0.68
N ALA A 146 -12.42 5.25 -1.08
CA ALA A 146 -13.66 4.74 -1.65
C ALA A 146 -14.85 4.83 -0.68
N GLU A 147 -14.57 4.95 0.62
CA GLU A 147 -15.56 5.17 1.68
C GLU A 147 -15.19 6.38 2.55
N PRO A 148 -16.16 6.97 3.29
CA PRO A 148 -15.89 8.04 4.24
C PRO A 148 -14.83 7.65 5.27
N GLY A 149 -13.63 8.21 5.10
CA GLY A 149 -12.50 8.00 6.00
C GLY A 149 -11.80 6.64 5.85
N ALA A 150 -12.03 5.89 4.78
CA ALA A 150 -11.38 4.59 4.58
C ALA A 150 -11.04 4.30 3.12
N CYS A 151 -9.99 3.50 2.90
CA CYS A 151 -9.71 2.90 1.60
C CYS A 151 -10.36 1.51 1.51
N ARG A 152 -10.60 1.03 0.28
CA ARG A 152 -11.05 -0.34 0.01
C ARG A 152 -9.93 -1.12 -0.65
N LEU A 153 -9.55 -2.25 -0.07
CA LEU A 153 -8.58 -3.18 -0.59
C LEU A 153 -9.33 -4.44 -1.05
N HIS A 154 -9.16 -4.79 -2.32
CA HIS A 154 -9.72 -6.00 -2.91
C HIS A 154 -8.60 -7.03 -3.06
N LEU A 155 -8.82 -8.22 -2.52
CA LEU A 155 -7.93 -9.37 -2.56
C LEU A 155 -8.72 -10.49 -3.27
N ASP A 156 -8.15 -11.09 -4.33
CA ASP A 156 -8.85 -11.98 -5.28
C ASP A 156 -9.66 -11.25 -6.37
N THR A 157 -9.15 -10.17 -6.97
CA THR A 157 -9.74 -9.70 -8.24
C THR A 157 -9.33 -10.60 -9.41
N ASN A 158 -9.49 -11.92 -9.33
CA ASN A 158 -9.54 -12.68 -10.57
C ASN A 158 -10.85 -12.25 -11.27
N PRO A 159 -10.84 -11.62 -12.45
CA PRO A 159 -12.06 -11.61 -13.24
C PRO A 159 -12.37 -13.09 -13.45
N ALA A 160 -13.45 -13.59 -12.83
CA ALA A 160 -13.90 -14.95 -13.09
C ALA A 160 -13.87 -15.16 -14.60
N PRO A 161 -13.31 -16.28 -15.13
CA PRO A 161 -13.49 -16.60 -16.53
C PRO A 161 -14.99 -16.77 -16.73
N ASP A 162 -15.60 -15.74 -17.30
CA ASP A 162 -17.02 -15.59 -17.58
C ASP A 162 -17.94 -16.10 -16.47
N ALA A 163 -18.33 -15.21 -15.55
CA ALA A 163 -19.67 -15.33 -15.01
C ALA A 163 -20.63 -15.24 -16.21
N ASP A 164 -21.08 -16.41 -16.69
CA ASP A 164 -22.17 -16.56 -17.64
C ASP A 164 -23.25 -15.51 -17.30
N PRO A 165 -23.66 -14.64 -18.25
CA PRO A 165 -24.77 -13.76 -17.98
C PRO A 165 -25.97 -14.63 -17.63
N ALA A 166 -26.50 -14.44 -16.42
CA ALA A 166 -27.61 -15.21 -15.89
C ALA A 166 -28.69 -15.44 -16.97
N PRO A 167 -29.18 -16.67 -17.20
CA PRO A 167 -30.23 -16.91 -18.17
C PRO A 167 -31.54 -16.37 -17.58
N GLY A 168 -31.89 -15.12 -17.92
CA GLY A 168 -33.02 -14.49 -17.27
C GLY A 168 -33.40 -13.09 -17.76
N ALA A 169 -33.02 -12.69 -18.97
CA ALA A 169 -33.65 -11.55 -19.64
C ALA A 169 -33.96 -11.96 -21.08
N ALA A 170 -35.23 -12.28 -21.33
CA ALA A 170 -35.71 -12.57 -22.66
C ALA A 170 -35.43 -11.38 -23.62
N PRO A 171 -34.99 -11.62 -24.86
CA PRO A 171 -34.82 -10.56 -25.84
C PRO A 171 -36.19 -10.02 -26.26
N VAL A 172 -36.36 -8.70 -26.14
CA VAL A 172 -37.47 -7.97 -26.76
C VAL A 172 -37.35 -8.06 -28.29
N PRO A 173 -38.35 -8.55 -29.04
CA PRO A 173 -38.29 -8.56 -30.49
C PRO A 173 -38.80 -7.21 -31.01
N GLY A 174 -37.94 -6.45 -31.70
CA GLY A 174 -38.42 -5.27 -32.43
C GLY A 174 -37.39 -4.20 -32.71
N ALA A 175 -36.44 -4.47 -33.60
CA ALA A 175 -35.87 -3.42 -34.44
C ALA A 175 -35.37 -4.08 -35.73
N GLY A 176 -36.10 -3.84 -36.82
CA GLY A 176 -35.79 -4.37 -38.14
C GLY A 176 -34.46 -3.85 -38.67
N THR A 177 -33.76 -4.71 -39.38
CA THR A 177 -32.60 -4.36 -40.20
C THR A 177 -33.05 -3.57 -41.44
N PRO A 178 -32.52 -2.38 -41.73
CA PRO A 178 -32.55 -1.85 -43.08
C PRO A 178 -31.43 -2.51 -43.89
N SER A 179 -31.80 -3.49 -44.69
CA SER A 179 -30.98 -4.00 -45.79
C SER A 179 -31.47 -3.31 -47.06
N ASP A 180 -30.78 -2.24 -47.48
CA ASP A 180 -30.54 -1.82 -48.87
C ASP A 180 -30.10 -0.34 -48.93
N ALA A 181 -28.81 -0.12 -49.19
CA ALA A 181 -28.32 1.11 -49.79
C ALA A 181 -27.21 0.73 -50.78
N GLY A 182 -27.45 1.00 -52.06
CA GLY A 182 -26.59 0.66 -53.19
C GLY A 182 -25.23 1.39 -53.22
N PRO A 183 -24.42 1.16 -54.27
CA PRO A 183 -23.02 1.56 -54.30
C PRO A 183 -22.86 3.08 -54.38
N ALA A 184 -21.93 3.62 -53.58
CA ALA A 184 -21.54 5.02 -53.58
C ALA A 184 -20.84 5.40 -54.91
N PRO A 185 -21.03 6.63 -55.43
CA PRO A 185 -20.30 7.13 -56.57
C PRO A 185 -18.87 7.58 -56.21
N ASP A 186 -17.99 7.52 -57.21
CA ASP A 186 -16.60 8.00 -57.17
C ASP A 186 -16.49 9.42 -56.62
N ALA A 187 -15.78 9.56 -55.49
CA ALA A 187 -15.33 10.84 -54.95
C ALA A 187 -13.80 10.92 -55.10
N GLY A 188 -13.37 12.00 -55.77
CA GLY A 188 -12.03 12.20 -56.28
C GLY A 188 -10.91 12.33 -55.25
N ALA A 189 -9.70 12.22 -55.78
CA ALA A 189 -8.43 12.28 -55.07
C ALA A 189 -8.26 13.56 -54.24
N PRO A 190 -7.79 13.48 -52.98
CA PRO A 190 -7.24 14.64 -52.31
C PRO A 190 -5.83 14.92 -52.82
N SER A 191 -5.66 16.06 -53.51
CA SER A 191 -4.35 16.69 -53.70
C SER A 191 -3.80 17.18 -52.36
N GLY A 192 -2.51 16.91 -52.13
CA GLY A 192 -1.65 17.78 -51.31
C GLY A 192 -1.24 17.25 -49.94
N ALA A 193 -0.43 16.19 -49.90
CA ALA A 193 0.53 16.02 -48.81
C ALA A 193 1.84 16.71 -49.22
N GLY A 194 2.21 17.78 -48.51
CA GLY A 194 3.51 18.42 -48.63
C GLY A 194 4.66 17.49 -48.21
N PRO A 195 5.92 17.83 -48.56
CA PRO A 195 7.06 16.97 -48.27
C PRO A 195 7.25 16.80 -46.77
N VAL A 196 7.37 15.55 -46.32
CA VAL A 196 7.86 15.22 -44.99
C VAL A 196 9.30 15.75 -44.87
N SER A 197 9.56 16.57 -43.86
CA SER A 197 10.92 16.98 -43.53
C SER A 197 11.69 15.79 -42.98
N ASP A 198 12.83 15.53 -43.61
CA ASP A 198 13.87 14.59 -43.24
C ASP A 198 14.19 14.68 -41.74
N SER A 199 14.12 13.55 -41.05
CA SER A 199 14.56 13.43 -39.66
C SER A 199 16.08 13.53 -39.65
N GLY A 200 16.61 14.58 -39.04
CA GLY A 200 18.06 14.79 -38.91
C GLY A 200 18.78 13.62 -38.23
N PRO A 201 20.11 13.51 -38.42
CA PRO A 201 20.89 12.36 -37.97
C PRO A 201 20.85 12.21 -36.45
N VAL A 202 20.65 10.97 -36.00
CA VAL A 202 20.83 10.56 -34.61
C VAL A 202 22.28 10.85 -34.17
N PRO A 203 22.52 11.52 -33.04
CA PRO A 203 23.88 11.69 -32.54
C PRO A 203 24.45 10.35 -32.08
N ASP A 204 25.72 10.13 -32.40
CA ASP A 204 26.51 8.97 -32.00
C ASP A 204 26.53 8.81 -30.48
N ALA A 205 26.40 7.59 -30.00
CA ALA A 205 26.52 7.26 -28.59
C ALA A 205 27.94 7.59 -28.12
N GLY A 206 28.07 8.56 -27.21
CA GLY A 206 29.35 8.90 -26.58
C GLY A 206 29.97 7.69 -25.85
N PRO A 207 31.30 7.67 -25.67
CA PRO A 207 31.99 6.54 -25.08
C PRO A 207 31.51 6.28 -23.65
N VAL A 208 31.24 5.01 -23.36
CA VAL A 208 30.95 4.51 -22.01
C VAL A 208 32.16 4.76 -21.10
N PRO A 209 32.00 5.35 -19.90
CA PRO A 209 33.09 5.46 -18.96
C PRO A 209 33.48 4.06 -18.43
N GLU A 210 34.76 3.74 -18.54
CA GLU A 210 35.37 2.55 -17.95
C GLU A 210 35.07 2.49 -16.45
N THR A 211 34.52 1.36 -16.00
CA THR A 211 34.30 1.07 -14.58
C THR A 211 35.65 1.06 -13.85
N GLY A 212 35.85 2.03 -12.95
CA GLY A 212 36.98 2.05 -12.05
C GLY A 212 37.01 0.83 -11.12
N PRO A 213 38.17 0.48 -10.53
CA PRO A 213 38.33 -0.68 -9.69
C PRO A 213 37.45 -0.57 -8.44
N VAL A 214 36.73 -1.66 -8.13
CA VAL A 214 36.00 -1.82 -6.87
C VAL A 214 36.99 -1.70 -5.72
N SER A 215 36.86 -0.65 -4.91
CA SER A 215 37.56 -0.58 -3.62
C SER A 215 37.02 -1.68 -2.73
N GLY A 216 37.93 -2.56 -2.31
CA GLY A 216 37.63 -3.72 -1.49
C GLY A 216 36.88 -3.36 -0.20
N ALA A 217 36.08 -4.32 0.25
CA ALA A 217 35.40 -4.28 1.53
C ALA A 217 36.40 -3.92 2.64
N GLY A 218 36.09 -2.83 3.37
CA GLY A 218 36.79 -2.49 4.60
C GLY A 218 36.57 -3.59 5.65
N PRO A 219 37.50 -3.73 6.62
CA PRO A 219 37.39 -4.75 7.66
C PRO A 219 36.14 -4.55 8.51
N VAL A 220 35.45 -5.66 8.78
CA VAL A 220 34.33 -5.73 9.73
C VAL A 220 34.82 -5.32 11.13
N PRO A 221 34.12 -4.44 11.86
CA PRO A 221 34.46 -4.18 13.25
C PRO A 221 34.13 -5.40 14.12
N ASP A 222 35.08 -5.78 14.98
CA ASP A 222 34.91 -6.82 16.00
C ASP A 222 33.66 -6.54 16.84
N THR A 223 32.71 -7.49 16.83
CA THR A 223 31.61 -7.55 17.78
C THR A 223 32.18 -7.76 19.18
N GLY A 224 32.04 -6.76 20.05
CA GLY A 224 32.35 -6.86 21.47
C GLY A 224 31.53 -7.95 22.18
N PRO A 225 31.97 -8.41 23.36
CA PRO A 225 31.34 -9.53 24.05
C PRO A 225 29.92 -9.20 24.52
N ALA A 226 29.03 -10.19 24.40
CA ALA A 226 27.65 -10.11 24.83
C ALA A 226 27.53 -9.73 26.32
N PRO A 227 26.54 -8.91 26.72
CA PRO A 227 26.31 -8.61 28.12
C PRO A 227 25.89 -9.89 28.87
N GLY A 228 26.65 -10.19 29.92
CA GLY A 228 26.46 -11.37 30.77
C GLY A 228 25.09 -11.42 31.41
N ALA A 229 24.56 -12.64 31.50
CA ALA A 229 23.34 -12.96 32.22
C ALA A 229 23.40 -12.46 33.68
N ALA A 230 22.35 -11.75 34.09
CA ALA A 230 22.16 -11.34 35.47
C ALA A 230 22.05 -12.57 36.40
N PRO A 231 22.65 -12.55 37.60
CA PRO A 231 22.52 -13.67 38.53
C PRO A 231 21.09 -13.76 39.09
N ALA A 232 20.59 -14.98 39.18
CA ALA A 232 19.31 -15.32 39.79
C ALA A 232 19.25 -14.83 41.25
N ARG A 233 18.18 -14.10 41.59
CA ARG A 233 17.87 -13.74 42.98
C ARG A 233 17.54 -15.00 43.76
N GLN A 234 18.37 -15.33 44.74
CA GLN A 234 18.05 -16.34 45.74
C GLN A 234 16.91 -15.82 46.62
N SER A 235 15.75 -16.46 46.51
CA SER A 235 14.62 -16.30 47.42
C SER A 235 14.99 -16.92 48.77
N GLY A 236 15.27 -16.05 49.74
CA GLY A 236 15.40 -16.43 51.14
C GLY A 236 14.05 -16.86 51.70
N VAL A 237 14.03 -18.07 52.24
CA VAL A 237 13.01 -18.60 53.15
C VAL A 237 13.21 -17.93 54.51
N GLU A 238 12.29 -17.09 54.94
CA GLU A 238 12.09 -16.79 56.36
C GLU A 238 10.87 -17.56 56.85
N ALA A 239 11.15 -18.55 57.70
CA ALA A 239 10.18 -19.14 58.60
C ALA A 239 9.98 -18.19 59.79
N GLY A 240 8.74 -17.75 60.00
CA GLY A 240 8.32 -16.98 61.17
C GLY A 240 7.00 -17.55 61.68
N GLU A 241 7.09 -18.25 62.80
CA GLU A 241 6.06 -19.01 63.50
C GLU A 241 5.09 -18.08 64.27
N THR A 242 3.78 -18.37 64.16
CA THR A 242 2.59 -17.87 64.89
C THR A 242 2.64 -18.14 66.41
N PRO A 243 1.69 -17.66 67.26
CA PRO A 243 0.50 -16.83 67.01
C PRO A 243 0.38 -15.53 67.82
#